data_AF-A0AAU0WGJ3-F1
#
_entry.id   AF-A0AAU0WGJ3-F1
#
_cell.length_a   1.000
_cell.length_b   1.000
_cell.length_c   1.000
_cell.angle_alpha   90.00
_cell.angle_beta   90.00
_cell.angle_gamma   90.00
#
_symmetry.space_group_name_H-M   'P 1'
#
loop_
_entity.id
_entity.type
_entity.pdbx_description
1 polymer ?
#
loop_
_entity_poly.entity_id
_entity_poly.type
_entity_poly.pdbx_seq_one_letter_code
_entity_poly.pdbx_strand_id
1 'polypeptide(L)'
;MTASAYAAHLAQLNVATLRFPLDDPRMAPFVDMLDTVNAAADDTPGFVWRLVEDGAADATALRPAGEDVIVNLTVWETQEALWNFTYRSEHLDVIRRRREWFERHVEAHLVLWWVPAGHIPTTGEALDRLADLRAHGPSARAFTFATACSAAEAGFGSRPAADVRTAAAGRG
;
A
#
# COMPACT_ATOMS: atom_id res chain seq x y z
N MET A 1 13.94 8.46 -14.61
CA MET A 1 12.91 7.44 -14.31
C MET A 1 13.20 6.22 -15.14
N THR A 2 13.72 5.16 -14.52
CA THR A 2 13.85 3.84 -15.15
C THR A 2 12.44 3.31 -15.38
N ALA A 3 12.14 2.81 -16.58
CA ALA A 3 10.86 2.16 -16.85
C ALA A 3 10.71 0.93 -15.94
N SER A 4 9.55 0.76 -15.30
CA SER A 4 9.31 -0.41 -14.44
C SER A 4 9.37 -1.70 -15.27
N ALA A 5 9.89 -2.76 -14.66
CA ALA A 5 9.90 -4.09 -15.27
C ALA A 5 8.50 -4.71 -15.36
N TYR A 6 7.54 -4.20 -14.58
CA TYR A 6 6.16 -4.69 -14.53
C TYR A 6 5.22 -3.82 -15.37
N ALA A 7 4.20 -4.45 -15.96
CA ALA A 7 3.13 -3.75 -16.68
C ALA A 7 2.08 -3.12 -15.74
N ALA A 8 2.03 -3.59 -14.49
CA ALA A 8 1.12 -3.14 -13.46
C ALA A 8 1.80 -3.11 -12.10
N HIS A 9 1.29 -2.28 -11.21
CA HIS A 9 1.65 -2.20 -9.80
C HIS A 9 0.43 -2.48 -8.93
N LEU A 10 0.66 -2.88 -7.69
CA LEU A 10 -0.36 -3.10 -6.69
C LEU A 10 -0.51 -1.85 -5.82
N ALA A 11 -1.67 -1.22 -5.86
CA ALA A 11 -2.05 -0.18 -4.93
C ALA A 11 -2.75 -0.78 -3.70
N GLN A 12 -2.53 -0.15 -2.55
CA GLN A 12 -3.10 -0.57 -1.29
C GLN A 12 -3.53 0.64 -0.47
N LEU A 13 -4.74 0.61 0.09
CA LEU A 13 -5.24 1.56 1.07
C LEU A 13 -5.57 0.84 2.38
N ASN A 14 -5.15 1.44 3.49
CA ASN A 14 -5.66 1.17 4.83
C ASN A 14 -6.31 2.44 5.38
N VAL A 15 -7.46 2.28 6.04
CA VAL A 15 -8.07 3.33 6.86
C VAL A 15 -8.11 2.83 8.31
N ALA A 16 -7.67 3.67 9.25
CA ALA A 16 -7.66 3.32 10.66
C ALA A 16 -8.28 4.44 11.49
N THR A 17 -9.31 4.11 12.27
CA THR A 17 -9.96 5.04 13.19
C THR A 17 -9.16 5.10 14.48
N LEU A 18 -8.68 6.28 14.84
CA LEU A 18 -7.94 6.54 16.06
C LEU A 18 -8.85 6.43 17.27
N ARG A 19 -8.32 5.88 18.37
CA ARG A 19 -9.01 5.89 19.68
C ARG A 19 -8.85 7.20 20.43
N PHE A 20 -7.77 7.92 20.15
CA PHE A 20 -7.39 9.16 20.79
C PHE A 20 -6.75 10.09 19.74
N PRO A 21 -6.80 11.42 19.94
CA PRO A 21 -6.05 12.37 19.12
C PRO A 21 -4.56 12.01 19.04
N LEU A 22 -3.89 12.30 17.91
CA LEU A 22 -2.48 11.91 17.69
C LEU A 22 -1.51 12.54 18.70
N ASP A 23 -1.85 13.70 19.27
CA ASP A 23 -1.06 14.40 20.29
C ASP A 23 -1.32 13.89 21.72
N ASP A 24 -2.24 12.95 21.90
CA ASP A 24 -2.48 12.31 23.19
C ASP A 24 -1.28 11.44 23.60
N PRO A 25 -0.81 11.49 24.86
CA PRO A 25 0.31 10.67 25.33
C PRO A 25 0.14 9.16 25.10
N ARG A 26 -1.10 8.66 25.00
CA ARG A 26 -1.40 7.25 24.69
C ARG A 26 -1.08 6.88 23.24
N MET A 27 -1.03 7.87 22.34
CA MET A 27 -0.66 7.72 20.94
C MET A 27 0.85 7.89 20.71
N ALA A 28 1.61 8.41 21.68
CA ALA A 28 3.06 8.64 21.53
C ALA A 28 3.82 7.39 21.05
N PRO A 29 3.59 6.17 21.60
CA PRO A 29 4.28 4.98 21.10
C PRO A 29 3.95 4.62 19.65
N PHE A 30 2.80 5.05 19.11
CA PHE A 30 2.48 4.89 17.69
C PHE A 30 3.21 5.93 16.85
N VAL A 31 3.15 7.20 17.27
CA VAL A 31 3.82 8.32 16.57
C VAL A 31 5.33 8.08 16.48
N ASP A 32 5.96 7.63 17.57
CA ASP A 32 7.40 7.34 17.64
C ASP A 32 7.86 6.23 16.66
N MET A 33 6.94 5.37 16.21
CA MET A 33 7.22 4.31 15.24
C MET A 33 7.06 4.75 13.78
N LEU A 34 6.37 5.88 13.50
CA LEU A 34 6.00 6.28 12.14
C LEU A 34 7.21 6.39 11.23
N ASP A 35 8.25 7.09 11.66
CA ASP A 35 9.47 7.29 10.86
C ASP A 35 10.15 5.95 10.56
N THR A 36 10.28 5.08 11.56
CA THR A 36 10.88 3.76 11.40
C THR A 36 10.09 2.89 10.42
N VAL A 37 8.75 2.89 10.53
CA VAL A 37 7.87 2.10 9.65
C VAL A 37 7.86 2.65 8.22
N ASN A 38 7.88 3.97 8.06
CA ASN A 38 7.97 4.63 6.75
C ASN A 38 9.32 4.33 6.09
N ALA A 39 10.42 4.42 6.82
CA ALA A 39 11.74 4.04 6.33
C ALA A 39 11.81 2.56 5.94
N ALA A 40 11.23 1.66 6.74
CA ALA A 40 11.16 0.25 6.42
C ALA A 40 10.36 -0.03 5.13
N ALA A 41 9.32 0.75 4.85
CA ALA A 41 8.61 0.69 3.57
C ALA A 41 9.53 1.15 2.43
N ASP A 42 10.16 2.31 2.58
CA ASP A 42 11.05 2.92 1.58
C ASP A 42 12.25 2.00 1.23
N ASP A 43 12.75 1.22 2.20
CA ASP A 43 13.85 0.27 2.05
C ASP A 43 13.41 -1.13 1.55
N THR A 44 12.10 -1.42 1.50
CA THR A 44 11.62 -2.74 1.07
C THR A 44 11.75 -2.89 -0.45
N PRO A 45 12.44 -3.94 -0.95
CA PRO A 45 12.49 -4.21 -2.38
C PRO A 45 11.10 -4.37 -3.01
N GLY A 46 10.86 -3.60 -4.07
CA GLY A 46 9.56 -3.56 -4.74
C GLY A 46 8.58 -2.53 -4.18
N PHE A 47 8.98 -1.71 -3.21
CA PHE A 47 8.26 -0.48 -2.88
C PHE A 47 8.36 0.53 -4.03
N VAL A 48 7.24 1.17 -4.39
CA VAL A 48 7.17 2.13 -5.50
C VAL A 48 6.87 3.54 -5.00
N TRP A 49 5.87 3.68 -4.13
CA TRP A 49 5.41 5.00 -3.66
C TRP A 49 4.53 4.88 -2.42
N ARG A 50 4.48 5.95 -1.60
CA ARG A 50 3.48 6.14 -0.54
C ARG A 50 2.97 7.58 -0.53
N LEU A 51 1.73 7.74 -0.10
CA LEU A 51 1.13 9.04 0.16
C LEU A 51 1.88 9.74 1.30
N VAL A 52 2.23 10.99 1.04
CA VAL A 52 2.74 11.97 2.01
C VAL A 52 1.98 13.26 1.81
N GLU A 53 1.81 14.05 2.87
CA GLU A 53 1.35 15.44 2.72
C GLU A 53 2.46 16.28 2.08
N ASP A 54 2.07 17.30 1.31
CA ASP A 54 3.01 18.21 0.65
C ASP A 54 3.91 18.90 1.68
N GLY A 55 5.22 18.61 1.61
CA GLY A 55 6.22 19.15 2.53
C GLY A 55 6.32 18.43 3.88
N ALA A 56 5.62 17.30 4.06
CA ALA A 56 5.66 16.47 5.27
C ALA A 56 6.39 15.13 5.04
N ALA A 57 6.70 14.44 6.14
CA ALA A 57 7.32 13.11 6.11
C ALA A 57 6.30 11.97 5.94
N ASP A 58 5.02 12.21 6.25
CA ASP A 58 3.95 11.22 6.21
C ASP A 58 2.58 11.84 5.85
N ALA A 59 1.54 10.99 5.83
CA ALA A 59 0.16 11.37 5.50
C ALA A 59 -0.75 11.45 6.75
N THR A 60 -0.21 11.40 7.97
CA THR A 60 -0.99 11.33 9.21
C THR A 60 -1.67 12.64 9.59
N ALA A 61 -1.42 13.74 8.88
CA ALA A 61 -2.21 14.97 8.95
C ALA A 61 -3.41 14.98 7.98
N LEU A 62 -3.39 14.13 6.95
CA LEU A 62 -4.48 14.05 5.98
C LEU A 62 -5.70 13.36 6.62
N ARG A 63 -6.89 13.95 6.43
CA ARG A 63 -8.18 13.44 6.95
C ARG A 63 -9.21 13.15 5.85
N PRO A 64 -8.88 12.39 4.80
CA PRO A 64 -9.80 12.19 3.68
C PRO A 64 -11.00 11.29 4.01
N ALA A 65 -10.96 10.58 5.15
CA ALA A 65 -11.97 9.63 5.59
C ALA A 65 -12.63 9.99 6.94
N GLY A 66 -12.41 11.21 7.44
CA GLY A 66 -12.92 11.72 8.72
C GLY A 66 -11.81 12.22 9.65
N GLU A 67 -12.18 13.08 10.61
CA GLU A 67 -11.26 13.78 11.54
C GLU A 67 -10.43 12.84 12.43
N ASP A 68 -10.99 11.68 12.79
CA ASP A 68 -10.32 10.67 13.60
C ASP A 68 -9.79 9.50 12.78
N VAL A 69 -9.70 9.65 11.45
CA VAL A 69 -9.27 8.56 10.55
C VAL A 69 -7.95 8.91 9.89
N ILE A 70 -6.95 8.08 10.12
CA ILE A 70 -5.70 8.11 9.36
C ILE A 70 -5.80 7.16 8.16
N VAL A 71 -5.11 7.53 7.09
CA VAL A 71 -5.00 6.68 5.91
C VAL A 71 -3.54 6.35 5.62
N ASN A 72 -3.31 5.14 5.14
CA ASN A 72 -2.04 4.74 4.56
C ASN A 72 -2.33 4.24 3.15
N LEU A 73 -1.77 4.93 2.15
CA LEU A 73 -1.95 4.63 0.74
C LEU A 73 -0.57 4.40 0.13
N THR A 74 -0.34 3.22 -0.43
CA THR A 74 0.97 2.79 -0.95
C THR A 74 0.83 2.09 -2.29
N VAL A 75 1.92 2.06 -3.05
CA VAL A 75 2.05 1.36 -4.33
C VAL A 75 3.29 0.48 -4.29
N TRP A 76 3.14 -0.75 -4.78
CA TRP A 76 4.15 -1.81 -4.77
C TRP A 76 4.25 -2.47 -6.13
N GLU A 77 5.42 -3.01 -6.47
CA GLU A 77 5.58 -3.77 -7.71
C GLU A 77 4.75 -5.05 -7.72
N THR A 78 4.64 -5.71 -6.56
CA THR A 78 3.95 -7.00 -6.43
C THR A 78 3.23 -7.15 -5.09
N GLN A 79 2.33 -8.12 -5.01
CA GLN A 79 1.69 -8.51 -3.76
C GLN A 79 2.68 -9.11 -2.75
N GLU A 80 3.73 -9.79 -3.24
CA GLU A 80 4.78 -10.35 -2.38
C GLU A 80 5.61 -9.25 -1.72
N ALA A 81 5.95 -8.18 -2.44
CA ALA A 81 6.69 -7.05 -1.87
C ALA A 81 5.91 -6.40 -0.72
N LEU A 82 4.62 -6.11 -0.94
CA LEU A 82 3.74 -5.59 0.10
C LEU A 82 3.60 -6.58 1.28
N TRP A 83 3.51 -7.89 1.02
CA TRP A 83 3.44 -8.90 2.07
C TRP A 83 4.72 -8.94 2.93
N ASN A 84 5.88 -8.85 2.29
CA ASN A 84 7.18 -8.80 2.98
C ASN A 84 7.28 -7.56 3.87
N PHE A 85 6.91 -6.38 3.37
CA PHE A 85 6.80 -5.20 4.22
C PHE A 85 5.85 -5.45 5.40
N THR A 86 4.64 -5.97 5.13
CA THR A 86 3.60 -6.12 6.15
C THR A 86 4.00 -7.07 7.28
N TYR A 87 4.66 -8.20 6.97
CA TYR A 87 4.87 -9.29 7.92
C TYR A 87 6.33 -9.62 8.23
N ARG A 88 7.29 -9.03 7.53
CA ARG A 88 8.74 -9.25 7.72
C ARG A 88 9.53 -7.97 7.99
N SER A 89 8.85 -6.87 8.33
CA SER A 89 9.46 -5.62 8.77
C SER A 89 8.92 -5.18 10.13
N GLU A 90 9.41 -4.03 10.60
CA GLU A 90 8.96 -3.27 11.77
C GLU A 90 7.46 -2.94 11.74
N HIS A 91 6.82 -2.95 10.57
CA HIS A 91 5.37 -2.80 10.46
C HIS A 91 4.60 -3.91 11.21
N LEU A 92 5.20 -5.10 11.40
CA LEU A 92 4.57 -6.19 12.16
C LEU A 92 4.26 -5.80 13.60
N ASP A 93 5.07 -4.95 14.22
CA ASP A 93 4.85 -4.51 15.60
C ASP A 93 3.65 -3.56 15.71
N VAL A 94 3.43 -2.71 14.69
CA VAL A 94 2.20 -1.92 14.55
C VAL A 94 0.99 -2.86 14.45
N ILE A 95 1.05 -3.89 13.60
CA ILE A 95 -0.06 -4.84 13.43
C ILE A 95 -0.38 -5.56 14.74
N ARG A 96 0.63 -6.00 15.49
CA ARG A 96 0.45 -6.69 16.78
C ARG A 96 -0.22 -5.81 17.82
N ARG A 97 0.17 -4.53 17.87
CA ARG A 97 -0.26 -3.56 18.88
C ARG A 97 -1.38 -2.63 18.42
N ARG A 98 -1.87 -2.79 17.19
CA ARG A 98 -2.92 -1.94 16.57
C ARG A 98 -4.14 -1.65 17.46
N ARG A 99 -4.50 -2.59 18.35
CA ARG A 99 -5.62 -2.45 19.29
C ARG A 99 -5.33 -1.50 20.46
N GLU A 100 -4.10 -1.01 20.62
CA GLU A 100 -3.78 0.04 21.59
C GLU A 100 -4.25 1.41 21.06
N TRP A 101 -4.15 1.62 19.74
CA TRP A 101 -4.30 2.93 19.11
C TRP A 101 -5.53 3.06 18.23
N PHE A 102 -6.01 1.96 17.66
CA PHE A 102 -7.10 1.98 16.68
C PHE A 102 -8.36 1.26 17.18
N GLU A 103 -9.51 1.78 16.77
CA GLU A 103 -10.77 1.10 16.97
C GLU A 103 -10.82 -0.22 16.20
N ARG A 104 -11.69 -1.12 16.66
CA ARG A 104 -11.92 -2.36 15.93
C ARG A 104 -12.80 -2.06 14.72
N HIS A 105 -12.28 -2.30 13.52
CA HIS A 105 -13.08 -2.24 12.31
C HIS A 105 -14.15 -3.33 12.28
N VAL A 106 -15.40 -2.91 12.05
CA VAL A 106 -16.55 -3.79 11.81
C VAL A 106 -16.67 -4.13 10.32
N GLU A 107 -16.22 -3.22 9.46
CA GLU A 107 -16.20 -3.35 8.00
C GLU A 107 -14.78 -3.54 7.45
N ALA A 108 -14.67 -3.77 6.13
CA ALA A 108 -13.37 -3.78 5.45
C ALA A 108 -12.64 -2.45 5.65
N HIS A 109 -11.38 -2.50 6.09
CA HIS A 109 -10.54 -1.33 6.34
C HIS A 109 -9.27 -1.32 5.46
N LEU A 110 -9.05 -2.40 4.74
CA LEU A 110 -7.95 -2.61 3.81
C LEU A 110 -8.55 -2.93 2.44
N VAL A 111 -8.02 -2.31 1.38
CA VAL A 111 -8.33 -2.65 0.00
C VAL A 111 -7.05 -2.66 -0.84
N LEU A 112 -6.98 -3.63 -1.76
CA LEU A 112 -5.93 -3.82 -2.74
C LEU A 112 -6.54 -3.77 -4.14
N TRP A 113 -5.82 -3.19 -5.10
CA TRP A 113 -6.20 -3.22 -6.51
C TRP A 113 -4.98 -3.02 -7.41
N TRP A 114 -5.06 -3.54 -8.63
CA TRP A 114 -4.00 -3.36 -9.62
C TRP A 114 -4.19 -2.04 -10.37
N VAL A 115 -3.08 -1.34 -10.61
CA VAL A 115 -3.00 -0.10 -11.39
C VAL A 115 -1.95 -0.24 -12.49
N PRO A 116 -2.05 0.49 -13.61
CA PRO A 116 -0.97 0.54 -14.59
C PRO A 116 0.36 0.96 -13.95
N ALA A 117 1.47 0.38 -14.38
CA ALA A 117 2.77 0.77 -13.84
C ALA A 117 3.05 2.27 -14.04
N GLY A 118 3.45 2.94 -12.97
CA GLY A 118 3.65 4.40 -12.94
C GLY A 118 2.39 5.23 -12.65
N HIS A 119 1.23 4.61 -12.50
CA HIS A 119 0.03 5.28 -11.99
C HIS A 119 0.15 5.51 -10.48
N ILE A 120 -0.07 6.75 -10.04
CA ILE A 120 -0.13 7.11 -8.62
C ILE A 120 -1.60 7.35 -8.26
N PRO A 121 -2.22 6.50 -7.42
CA PRO A 121 -3.63 6.64 -7.07
C PRO A 121 -3.86 7.86 -6.19
N THR A 122 -5.01 8.50 -6.38
CA THR A 122 -5.48 9.58 -5.48
C THR A 122 -6.17 8.99 -4.26
N THR A 123 -6.29 9.79 -3.19
CA THR A 123 -7.11 9.41 -2.02
C THR A 123 -8.56 9.17 -2.39
N GLY A 124 -9.13 9.96 -3.30
CA GLY A 124 -10.49 9.76 -3.83
C GLY A 124 -10.65 8.41 -4.52
N GLU A 125 -9.75 8.08 -5.46
CA GLU A 125 -9.77 6.76 -6.12
C GLU A 125 -9.69 5.63 -5.09
N ALA A 126 -8.79 5.74 -4.11
CA ALA A 126 -8.58 4.71 -3.11
C ALA A 126 -9.83 4.49 -2.22
N LEU A 127 -10.50 5.57 -1.83
CA LEU A 127 -11.74 5.52 -1.05
C LEU A 127 -12.89 4.92 -1.85
N ASP A 128 -12.98 5.23 -3.15
CA ASP A 128 -13.97 4.61 -4.04
C ASP A 128 -13.76 3.09 -4.14
N ARG A 129 -12.51 2.62 -4.20
CA ARG A 129 -12.21 1.17 -4.17
C ARG A 129 -12.64 0.51 -2.86
N LEU A 130 -12.41 1.19 -1.74
CA LEU A 130 -12.80 0.67 -0.43
C LEU A 130 -14.33 0.61 -0.30
N ALA A 131 -15.03 1.63 -0.79
CA ALA A 131 -16.49 1.66 -0.82
C ALA A 131 -17.06 0.54 -1.69
N ASP A 132 -16.48 0.30 -2.86
CA ASP A 132 -16.86 -0.80 -3.77
C ASP A 132 -16.71 -2.17 -3.09
N LEU A 133 -15.57 -2.41 -2.42
CA LEU A 133 -15.32 -3.63 -1.67
C LEU A 133 -16.34 -3.84 -0.54
N ARG A 134 -16.71 -2.78 0.18
CA ARG A 134 -17.69 -2.86 1.28
C ARG A 134 -19.11 -3.13 0.77
N ALA A 135 -19.50 -2.51 -0.35
CA ALA A 135 -20.83 -2.62 -0.90
C ALA A 135 -21.07 -3.93 -1.66
N HIS A 136 -20.08 -4.40 -2.41
CA HIS A 136 -20.24 -5.49 -3.36
C HIS A 136 -19.40 -6.73 -3.04
N GLY A 137 -18.49 -6.63 -2.07
CA GLY A 137 -17.54 -7.69 -1.75
C GLY A 137 -16.35 -7.74 -2.71
N PRO A 138 -15.46 -8.74 -2.54
CA PRO A 138 -14.20 -8.83 -3.29
C PRO A 138 -14.40 -9.06 -4.80
N SER A 139 -13.61 -8.34 -5.60
CA SER A 139 -13.54 -8.50 -7.06
C SER A 139 -12.16 -8.11 -7.59
N ALA A 140 -11.91 -8.33 -8.89
CA ALA A 140 -10.68 -7.88 -9.54
C ALA A 140 -10.48 -6.34 -9.46
N ARG A 141 -11.54 -5.58 -9.23
CA ARG A 141 -11.49 -4.12 -9.06
C ARG A 141 -11.10 -3.68 -7.65
N ALA A 142 -11.35 -4.51 -6.64
CA ALA A 142 -11.10 -4.21 -5.23
C ALA A 142 -11.13 -5.52 -4.43
N PHE A 143 -10.02 -5.87 -3.79
CA PHE A 143 -9.86 -7.13 -3.06
C PHE A 143 -9.01 -6.94 -1.80
N THR A 144 -8.75 -8.02 -1.06
CA THR A 144 -7.89 -8.03 0.13
C THR A 144 -6.86 -9.14 0.06
N PHE A 145 -5.91 -9.22 0.99
CA PHE A 145 -5.02 -10.37 1.08
C PHE A 145 -5.75 -11.72 1.20
N ALA A 146 -6.90 -11.76 1.88
CA ALA A 146 -7.68 -12.98 2.06
C ALA A 146 -8.38 -13.44 0.76
N THR A 147 -8.51 -12.54 -0.22
CA THR A 147 -9.21 -12.75 -1.48
C THR A 147 -8.37 -12.25 -2.64
N ALA A 148 -7.08 -12.58 -2.59
CA ALA A 148 -6.07 -12.10 -3.52
C ALA A 148 -6.49 -12.31 -4.98
N CYS A 149 -6.23 -11.30 -5.81
CA CYS A 149 -6.38 -11.33 -7.25
C CYS A 149 -5.01 -11.05 -7.88
N SER A 150 -4.61 -11.82 -8.87
CA SER A 150 -3.40 -11.57 -9.65
C SER A 150 -3.58 -10.42 -10.64
N ALA A 151 -2.48 -9.84 -11.10
CA ALA A 151 -2.51 -8.78 -12.12
C ALA A 151 -3.16 -9.28 -13.43
N ALA A 152 -2.91 -10.54 -13.79
CA ALA A 152 -3.49 -11.17 -14.98
C ALA A 152 -5.01 -11.29 -14.88
N GLU A 153 -5.54 -11.71 -13.72
CA GLU A 153 -6.99 -11.77 -13.46
C GLU A 153 -7.63 -10.38 -13.49
N ALA A 154 -6.88 -9.34 -13.11
CA ALA A 154 -7.30 -7.94 -13.23
C ALA A 154 -7.14 -7.35 -14.64
N GLY A 155 -6.74 -8.16 -15.63
CA GLY A 155 -6.63 -7.76 -17.04
C GLY A 155 -5.30 -7.10 -17.40
N PHE A 156 -4.32 -7.08 -16.48
CA PHE A 156 -2.97 -6.62 -16.78
C PHE A 156 -2.13 -7.80 -17.28
N GLY A 157 -1.87 -7.83 -18.59
CA GLY A 157 -1.08 -8.87 -19.20
C GLY A 157 0.33 -8.99 -18.61
N SER A 158 0.83 -10.21 -18.48
CA SER A 158 2.26 -10.46 -18.31
C SER A 158 2.99 -9.88 -19.51
N ARG A 159 3.81 -8.85 -19.32
CA ARG A 159 4.85 -8.55 -20.31
C ARG A 159 5.89 -9.65 -20.14
N PRO A 160 6.23 -10.44 -21.17
CA PRO A 160 7.35 -11.36 -21.05
C PRO A 160 8.57 -10.52 -20.66
N ALA A 161 9.27 -10.95 -19.61
CA ALA A 161 10.57 -10.41 -19.25
C ALA A 161 11.38 -10.35 -20.53
N ALA A 162 11.85 -9.15 -20.91
CA ALA A 162 12.62 -9.00 -22.13
C ALA A 162 13.82 -9.95 -22.03
N ASP A 163 13.86 -10.96 -22.91
CA ASP A 163 15.01 -11.82 -23.08
C ASP A 163 16.24 -10.92 -23.20
N VAL A 164 17.11 -10.95 -22.20
CA VAL A 164 18.49 -10.48 -22.34
C VAL A 164 19.18 -11.49 -23.26
N ARG A 165 18.89 -11.39 -24.56
CA ARG A 165 19.73 -12.00 -25.58
C ARG A 165 21.01 -11.18 -25.65
N THR A 166 22.02 -11.66 -24.95
CA THR A 166 23.42 -11.31 -25.19
C THR A 166 23.70 -11.47 -26.68
N ALA A 167 23.84 -10.35 -27.38
CA ALA A 167 24.32 -10.32 -28.75
C ALA A 167 25.81 -10.70 -28.73
N ALA A 168 26.12 -11.88 -29.27
CA ALA A 168 27.47 -12.22 -29.67
C ALA A 168 27.94 -11.23 -30.74
N ALA A 169 29.04 -10.54 -30.47
CA ALA A 169 29.84 -9.86 -31.48
C ALA A 169 31.13 -10.65 -31.66
N GLY A 170 31.15 -11.50 -32.69
CA GLY A 170 32.40 -12.04 -33.22
C GLY A 170 33.20 -10.94 -33.92
N ARG A 171 34.50 -10.94 -33.68
CA ARG A 171 35.59 -10.53 -34.58
C ARG A 171 36.70 -11.54 -34.25
N GLY A 172 37.17 -12.37 -35.17
CA GLY A 172 37.78 -12.00 -36.44
C GLY A 172 39.24 -12.40 -36.32
#